data_AF-A0A3Q2VJT8-F1
#
_entry.id   AF-A0A3Q2VJT8-F1
#
_cell.length_a   1.000
_cell.length_b   1.000
_cell.length_c   1.000
_cell.angle_alpha   90.00
_cell.angle_beta   90.00
_cell.angle_gamma   90.00
#
_symmetry.space_group_name_H-M   'P 1'
#
loop_
_entity.id
_entity.type
_entity.pdbx_description
1 polymer ?
#
loop_
_entity_poly.entity_id
_entity_poly.type
_entity_poly.pdbx_seq_one_letter_code
_entity_poly.pdbx_strand_id
1 'polypeptide(L)'
;YYLIHPFTGLCYEPVNNIDVYEYLWVSNQDIAEHTLHTPCLQHMQLGDLQADNYVKFIIQDINYLVVATDMLDEMRNKVEVPQDLHDFMEDRCESYKTYAESTLKEFNLNYLSDYKDIMENQDPIYFAVALLPCSRLWLWLANQLNENCCSAYFTWKMSNMCGHPEQHFKALLNKYLTTPEQKELANKLFRQQMNNEHDVCASSLE
;
A
#
# COMPACT_ATOMS: atom_id res chain seq x y z
N TYR A 1 -80.46 19.51 0.73
CA TYR A 1 -79.15 19.98 1.21
C TYR A 1 -78.15 18.85 0.99
N TYR A 2 -77.17 18.85 0.09
CA TYR A 2 -76.71 19.73 -0.97
C TYR A 2 -76.04 18.81 -2.02
N LEU A 3 -76.14 19.21 -3.28
CA LEU A 3 -75.49 18.64 -4.46
C LEU A 3 -74.20 19.44 -4.76
N ILE A 4 -73.23 18.82 -5.46
CA ILE A 4 -72.21 19.41 -6.36
C ILE A 4 -70.83 19.85 -5.79
N HIS A 5 -69.78 19.23 -6.37
CA HIS A 5 -68.33 19.56 -6.41
C HIS A 5 -68.03 20.93 -7.08
N PRO A 6 -66.91 21.67 -6.81
CA PRO A 6 -65.63 21.37 -7.49
C PRO A 6 -64.32 21.82 -6.80
N PHE A 7 -63.23 21.17 -7.22
CA PHE A 7 -61.86 21.70 -7.37
C PHE A 7 -61.42 22.91 -6.52
N THR A 8 -60.63 22.63 -5.49
CA THR A 8 -59.43 23.41 -5.16
C THR A 8 -58.29 22.38 -5.17
N GLY A 9 -57.47 22.30 -6.19
CA GLY A 9 -56.50 23.36 -6.44
C GLY A 9 -55.44 23.40 -5.34
N LEU A 10 -54.93 22.24 -4.93
CA LEU A 10 -53.58 22.17 -4.35
C LEU A 10 -52.77 21.33 -5.33
N CYS A 11 -51.91 22.05 -6.05
CA CYS A 11 -50.86 21.48 -6.87
C CYS A 11 -50.14 20.42 -6.03
N TYR A 12 -50.22 19.15 -6.46
CA TYR A 12 -49.19 18.20 -6.09
C TYR A 12 -47.91 18.72 -6.74
N GLU A 13 -47.12 19.48 -5.99
CA GLU A 13 -45.70 19.55 -6.31
C GLU A 13 -45.15 18.14 -6.09
N PRO A 14 -44.56 17.50 -7.11
CA PRO A 14 -43.91 16.23 -6.91
C PRO A 14 -42.65 16.52 -6.09
N VAL A 15 -42.71 16.30 -4.77
CA VAL A 15 -41.50 16.18 -3.95
C VAL A 15 -40.84 14.85 -4.30
N ASN A 16 -40.22 14.79 -5.46
CA ASN A 16 -39.33 13.70 -5.87
C ASN A 16 -37.97 14.27 -6.26
N ASN A 17 -37.49 15.27 -5.50
CA ASN A 17 -36.07 15.56 -5.45
C ASN A 17 -35.51 14.78 -4.26
N ILE A 18 -35.39 13.47 -4.42
CA ILE A 18 -34.64 12.65 -3.48
C ILE A 18 -33.19 13.13 -3.61
N ASP A 19 -32.68 13.75 -2.55
CA ASP A 19 -31.25 14.05 -2.45
C ASP A 19 -30.50 12.72 -2.54
N VAL A 20 -29.88 12.48 -3.69
CA VAL A 20 -29.22 11.19 -3.98
C VAL A 20 -28.04 10.97 -3.03
N TYR A 21 -27.35 12.03 -2.62
CA TYR A 21 -26.25 11.93 -1.67
C TYR A 21 -26.75 11.42 -0.31
N GLU A 22 -27.80 12.05 0.24
CA GLU A 22 -28.39 11.62 1.52
C GLU A 22 -29.07 10.26 1.42
N TYR A 23 -29.75 9.98 0.31
CA TYR A 23 -30.40 8.70 0.09
C TYR A 23 -29.39 7.54 0.07
N LEU A 24 -28.27 7.69 -0.63
CA LEU A 24 -27.21 6.69 -0.66
C LEU A 24 -26.62 6.46 0.74
N TRP A 25 -26.43 7.50 1.53
CA TRP A 25 -25.93 7.38 2.90
C TRP A 25 -26.93 6.68 3.82
N VAL A 26 -28.14 7.23 3.97
CA VAL A 26 -29.16 6.73 4.90
C VAL A 26 -29.57 5.30 4.57
N SER A 27 -29.68 4.95 3.28
CA SER A 27 -30.11 3.61 2.86
C SER A 27 -29.07 2.52 3.12
N ASN A 28 -27.82 2.88 3.44
CA ASN A 28 -26.72 1.94 3.72
C ASN A 28 -26.12 2.14 5.12
N GLN A 29 -26.80 2.91 5.99
CA GLN A 29 -26.29 3.23 7.32
C GLN A 29 -26.20 1.97 8.22
N ASP A 30 -26.98 0.93 7.95
CA ASP A 30 -26.88 -0.36 8.62
C ASP A 30 -25.49 -1.01 8.41
N ILE A 31 -24.92 -0.89 7.21
CA ILE A 31 -23.56 -1.36 6.91
C ILE A 31 -22.52 -0.52 7.66
N ALA A 32 -22.70 0.80 7.71
CA ALA A 32 -21.81 1.68 8.47
C ALA A 32 -21.83 1.31 9.97
N GLU A 33 -23.01 1.08 10.53
CA GLU A 33 -23.18 0.65 11.92
C GLU A 33 -22.54 -0.72 12.18
N HIS A 34 -22.73 -1.69 11.29
CA HIS A 34 -22.06 -2.97 11.39
C HIS A 34 -20.53 -2.84 11.30
N THR A 35 -20.03 -1.95 10.43
CA THR A 35 -18.60 -1.70 10.25
C THR A 35 -18.00 -1.13 11.52
N LEU A 36 -18.67 -0.16 12.17
CA LEU A 36 -18.25 0.42 13.43
C LEU A 36 -18.03 -0.65 14.51
N HIS A 37 -18.87 -1.69 14.54
CA HIS A 37 -18.80 -2.78 15.50
C HIS A 37 -17.82 -3.90 15.14
N THR A 38 -17.06 -3.77 14.05
CA THR A 38 -16.06 -4.77 13.67
C THR A 38 -14.93 -4.85 14.70
N PRO A 39 -14.34 -6.04 14.93
CA PRO A 39 -13.23 -6.19 15.86
C PRO A 39 -12.07 -5.24 15.57
N CYS A 40 -11.77 -4.97 14.29
CA CYS A 40 -10.70 -4.05 13.90
C CYS A 40 -10.91 -2.66 14.50
N LEU A 41 -12.07 -2.03 14.24
CA LEU A 41 -12.37 -0.68 14.74
C LEU A 41 -12.57 -0.63 16.25
N GLN A 42 -13.15 -1.68 16.86
CA GLN A 42 -13.30 -1.75 18.30
C GLN A 42 -11.95 -1.84 19.02
N HIS A 43 -11.03 -2.66 18.52
CA HIS A 43 -9.66 -2.74 19.07
C HIS A 43 -8.83 -1.48 18.79
N MET A 44 -9.04 -0.80 17.66
CA MET A 44 -8.45 0.52 17.42
C MET A 44 -8.96 1.55 18.43
N GLN A 45 -10.27 1.58 18.68
CA GLN A 45 -10.89 2.50 19.63
C GLN A 45 -10.40 2.27 21.07
N LEU A 46 -10.15 1.02 21.46
CA LEU A 46 -9.59 0.67 22.77
C LEU A 46 -8.07 0.87 22.86
N GLY A 47 -7.40 1.06 21.72
CA GLY A 47 -5.94 1.18 21.64
C GLY A 47 -5.19 -0.13 21.89
N ASP A 48 -5.85 -1.29 21.73
CA ASP A 48 -5.28 -2.62 21.97
C ASP A 48 -5.16 -3.49 20.71
N LEU A 49 -5.46 -2.92 19.53
CA LEU A 49 -5.22 -3.58 18.25
C LEU A 49 -3.73 -3.95 18.13
N GLN A 50 -3.46 -5.22 17.87
CA GLN A 50 -2.10 -5.71 17.65
C GLN A 50 -1.44 -4.99 16.48
N ALA A 51 -0.17 -4.60 16.63
CA ALA A 51 0.58 -3.84 15.63
C ALA A 51 0.58 -4.53 14.25
N ASP A 52 0.76 -5.86 14.19
CA ASP A 52 0.69 -6.62 12.94
C ASP A 52 -0.65 -6.46 12.20
N ASN A 53 -1.76 -6.37 12.94
CA ASN A 53 -3.08 -6.19 12.35
C ASN A 53 -3.28 -4.76 11.86
N TYR A 54 -2.75 -3.77 12.60
CA TYR A 54 -2.74 -2.38 12.16
C TYR A 54 -1.91 -2.21 10.88
N VAL A 55 -0.69 -2.75 10.85
CA VAL A 55 0.19 -2.70 9.67
C VAL A 55 -0.46 -3.39 8.47
N LYS A 56 -1.11 -4.55 8.65
CA LYS A 56 -1.88 -5.21 7.58
C LYS A 56 -2.99 -4.32 7.02
N PHE A 57 -3.75 -3.66 7.88
CA PHE A 57 -4.79 -2.72 7.48
C PHE A 57 -4.21 -1.56 6.66
N ILE A 58 -3.12 -0.95 7.13
CA ILE A 58 -2.46 0.15 6.41
C ILE A 58 -1.90 -0.30 5.05
N ILE A 59 -1.26 -1.48 4.96
CA ILE A 59 -0.77 -2.00 3.67
C ILE A 59 -1.93 -2.20 2.68
N GLN A 60 -3.08 -2.70 3.15
CA GLN A 60 -4.28 -2.84 2.32
C GLN A 60 -4.79 -1.48 1.84
N ASP A 61 -4.80 -0.47 2.71
CA ASP A 61 -5.23 0.89 2.37
C ASP A 61 -4.29 1.56 1.36
N ILE A 62 -2.97 1.48 1.57
CA ILE A 62 -1.97 1.97 0.60
C ILE A 62 -2.16 1.31 -0.76
N ASN A 63 -2.34 -0.02 -0.82
CA ASN A 63 -2.56 -0.73 -2.07
C ASN A 63 -3.87 -0.27 -2.75
N TYR A 64 -4.94 -0.08 -1.99
CA TYR A 64 -6.18 0.49 -2.50
C TYR A 64 -5.95 1.88 -3.10
N LEU A 65 -5.25 2.77 -2.39
CA LEU A 65 -4.99 4.14 -2.83
C LEU A 65 -4.18 4.19 -4.12
N VAL A 66 -3.09 3.41 -4.22
CA VAL A 66 -2.24 3.35 -5.42
C VAL A 66 -3.06 2.87 -6.62
N VAL A 67 -3.78 1.76 -6.48
CA VAL A 67 -4.57 1.18 -7.58
C VAL A 67 -5.75 2.08 -7.96
N ALA A 68 -6.44 2.66 -6.98
CA ALA A 68 -7.55 3.59 -7.23
C ALA A 68 -7.07 4.90 -7.87
N THR A 69 -5.85 5.36 -7.57
CA THR A 69 -5.24 6.51 -8.24
C THR A 69 -5.05 6.24 -9.73
N ASP A 70 -4.49 5.08 -10.10
CA ASP A 70 -4.33 4.69 -11.51
C ASP A 70 -5.70 4.60 -12.22
N MET A 71 -6.71 4.04 -11.54
CA MET A 71 -8.08 4.00 -12.07
C MET A 71 -8.69 5.40 -12.24
N LEU A 72 -8.45 6.31 -11.30
CA LEU A 72 -8.90 7.70 -11.39
C LEU A 72 -8.20 8.46 -12.52
N ASP A 73 -6.91 8.21 -12.75
CA ASP A 73 -6.17 8.75 -13.89
C ASP A 73 -6.73 8.25 -15.23
N GLU A 74 -7.08 6.97 -15.32
CA GLU A 74 -7.81 6.46 -16.49
C GLU A 74 -9.19 7.11 -16.64
N MET A 75 -9.92 7.31 -15.54
CA MET A 75 -11.27 7.85 -15.58
C MET A 75 -11.29 9.33 -15.94
N ARG A 76 -10.38 10.16 -15.41
CA ARG A 76 -10.27 11.58 -15.83
C ARG A 76 -10.02 11.68 -17.33
N ASN A 77 -9.18 10.80 -17.90
CA ASN A 77 -8.89 10.78 -19.34
C ASN A 77 -10.10 10.31 -20.19
N LYS A 78 -11.04 9.57 -19.59
CA LYS A 78 -12.28 9.11 -20.26
C LYS A 78 -13.41 10.13 -20.18
N VAL A 79 -13.43 10.98 -19.15
CA VAL A 79 -14.50 11.99 -18.95
C VAL A 79 -14.12 13.28 -19.68
N GLU A 80 -14.44 13.38 -20.96
CA GLU A 80 -14.25 14.63 -21.71
C GLU A 80 -15.31 15.69 -21.35
N VAL A 81 -16.54 15.24 -21.04
CA VAL A 81 -17.66 16.06 -20.57
C VAL A 81 -18.57 15.22 -19.65
N PRO A 82 -19.26 15.84 -18.67
CA PRO A 82 -19.24 17.27 -18.34
C PRO A 82 -18.00 17.67 -17.52
N GLN A 83 -17.62 18.96 -17.58
CA GLN A 83 -16.37 19.47 -16.99
C GLN A 83 -16.33 19.30 -15.47
N ASP A 84 -17.45 19.48 -14.79
CA ASP A 84 -17.56 19.30 -13.34
C ASP A 84 -17.24 17.87 -12.90
N LEU A 85 -17.66 16.88 -13.69
CA LEU A 85 -17.31 15.47 -13.45
C LEU A 85 -15.85 15.18 -13.76
N HIS A 86 -15.29 15.79 -14.81
CA HIS A 86 -13.86 15.69 -15.11
C HIS A 86 -13.03 16.25 -13.94
N ASP A 87 -13.36 17.47 -13.49
CA ASP A 87 -12.68 18.16 -12.40
C ASP A 87 -12.78 17.35 -11.09
N PHE A 88 -13.95 16.75 -10.82
CA PHE A 88 -14.11 15.83 -9.69
C PHE A 88 -13.13 14.64 -9.78
N MET A 89 -13.00 13.99 -10.93
CA MET A 89 -12.07 12.87 -11.10
C MET A 89 -10.61 13.30 -10.96
N GLU A 90 -10.24 14.45 -11.52
CA GLU A 90 -8.91 15.05 -11.38
C GLU A 90 -8.58 15.37 -9.92
N ASP A 91 -9.48 16.04 -9.20
CA ASP A 91 -9.30 16.39 -7.79
C ASP A 91 -9.18 15.16 -6.90
N ARG A 92 -9.95 14.09 -7.19
CA ARG A 92 -9.83 12.81 -6.46
C ARG A 92 -8.51 12.11 -6.78
N CYS A 93 -8.09 12.10 -8.04
CA CYS A 93 -6.81 11.54 -8.47
C CYS A 93 -5.64 12.19 -7.71
N GLU A 94 -5.59 13.52 -7.68
CA GLU A 94 -4.52 14.27 -7.02
C GLU A 94 -4.55 14.06 -5.49
N SER A 95 -5.74 14.05 -4.88
CA SER A 95 -5.89 13.79 -3.45
C SER A 95 -5.40 12.39 -3.07
N TYR A 96 -5.71 11.37 -3.86
CA TYR A 96 -5.31 9.98 -3.58
C TYR A 96 -3.81 9.82 -3.78
N LYS A 97 -3.27 10.38 -4.85
CA LYS A 97 -1.83 10.40 -5.13
C LYS A 97 -1.04 11.04 -3.99
N THR A 98 -1.43 12.24 -3.57
CA THR A 98 -0.78 12.97 -2.48
C THR A 98 -0.80 12.17 -1.19
N TYR A 99 -1.96 11.58 -0.86
CA TYR A 99 -2.09 10.78 0.36
C TYR A 99 -1.22 9.53 0.29
N ALA A 100 -1.29 8.76 -0.81
CA ALA A 100 -0.46 7.58 -1.02
C ALA A 100 1.04 7.88 -0.93
N GLU A 101 1.53 8.94 -1.60
CA GLU A 101 2.93 9.38 -1.51
C GLU A 101 3.34 9.75 -0.09
N SER A 102 2.47 10.44 0.66
CA SER A 102 2.73 10.81 2.05
C SER A 102 2.81 9.60 2.97
N THR A 103 1.90 8.63 2.82
CA THR A 103 1.86 7.39 3.62
C THR A 103 3.03 6.48 3.27
N LEU A 104 3.35 6.30 1.98
CA LEU A 104 4.54 5.56 1.55
C LEU A 104 5.82 6.13 2.15
N LYS A 105 5.92 7.46 2.23
CA LYS A 105 7.04 8.15 2.87
C LYS A 105 7.08 7.93 4.38
N GLU A 106 5.94 8.01 5.07
CA GLU A 106 5.82 7.76 6.51
C GLU A 106 6.27 6.33 6.87
N PHE A 107 5.90 5.34 6.06
CA PHE A 107 6.31 3.95 6.23
C PHE A 107 7.71 3.64 5.65
N ASN A 108 8.46 4.67 5.26
CA ASN A 108 9.80 4.60 4.65
C ASN A 108 9.91 3.58 3.50
N LEU A 109 8.89 3.48 2.66
CA LEU A 109 8.84 2.54 1.53
C LEU A 109 9.63 3.05 0.29
N ASN A 110 10.48 4.07 0.48
CA ASN A 110 11.22 4.76 -0.58
C ASN A 110 12.49 4.03 -1.08
N TYR A 111 12.90 2.92 -0.45
CA TYR A 111 14.07 2.14 -0.87
C TYR A 111 13.92 1.49 -2.26
N LEU A 112 12.70 1.46 -2.82
CA LEU A 112 12.43 0.97 -4.18
C LEU A 112 13.02 1.87 -5.28
N SER A 113 13.31 3.14 -4.97
CA SER A 113 13.93 4.07 -5.92
C SER A 113 15.29 3.59 -6.43
N ASP A 114 16.13 3.05 -5.55
CA ASP A 114 17.42 2.46 -5.93
C ASP A 114 17.26 1.20 -6.78
N TYR A 115 16.27 0.35 -6.47
CA TYR A 115 15.96 -0.80 -7.31
C TYR A 115 15.54 -0.37 -8.72
N LYS A 116 14.73 0.69 -8.83
CA LYS A 116 14.31 1.25 -10.11
C LYS A 116 15.48 1.83 -10.89
N ASP A 117 16.37 2.59 -10.24
CA ASP A 117 17.58 3.13 -10.88
C ASP A 117 18.48 2.01 -11.43
N ILE A 118 18.71 0.95 -10.65
CA ILE A 118 19.50 -0.21 -11.10
C ILE A 118 18.81 -0.91 -12.28
N MET A 119 17.50 -1.08 -12.24
CA MET A 119 16.72 -1.70 -13.32
C MET A 119 16.81 -0.89 -14.63
N GLU A 120 16.75 0.44 -14.55
CA GLU A 120 16.74 1.33 -15.71
C GLU A 120 18.14 1.57 -16.29
N ASN A 121 19.17 1.61 -15.43
CA ASN A 121 20.50 2.11 -15.80
C ASN A 121 21.63 1.06 -15.78
N GLN A 122 21.37 -0.18 -15.34
CA GLN A 122 22.38 -1.24 -15.24
C GLN A 122 21.97 -2.52 -15.99
N ASP A 123 22.93 -3.38 -16.30
CA ASP A 123 22.63 -4.71 -16.86
C ASP A 123 21.79 -5.54 -15.87
N PRO A 124 20.86 -6.40 -16.34
CA PRO A 124 19.95 -7.17 -15.47
C PRO A 124 20.64 -8.03 -14.39
N ILE A 125 21.88 -8.46 -14.62
CA ILE A 125 22.65 -9.19 -13.61
C ILE A 125 22.88 -8.36 -12.34
N TYR A 126 23.01 -7.04 -12.47
CA TYR A 126 23.19 -6.14 -11.34
C TYR A 126 21.91 -5.94 -10.54
N PHE A 127 20.73 -6.09 -11.16
CA PHE A 127 19.48 -6.19 -10.42
C PHE A 127 19.42 -7.47 -9.57
N ALA A 128 19.91 -8.60 -10.10
CA ALA A 128 20.07 -9.82 -9.29
C ALA A 128 21.07 -9.64 -8.14
N VAL A 129 22.13 -8.86 -8.33
CA VAL A 129 23.04 -8.48 -7.23
C VAL A 129 22.32 -7.63 -6.18
N ALA A 130 21.50 -6.67 -6.61
CA ALA A 130 20.74 -5.78 -5.72
C ALA A 130 19.73 -6.53 -4.84
N LEU A 131 19.15 -7.64 -5.32
CA LEU A 131 18.20 -8.47 -4.56
C LEU A 131 18.86 -9.40 -3.53
N LEU A 132 20.17 -9.70 -3.68
CA LEU A 132 20.86 -10.68 -2.84
C LEU A 132 20.96 -10.26 -1.35
N PRO A 133 21.23 -8.99 -0.99
CA PRO A 133 21.19 -8.49 0.38
C PRO A 133 19.95 -8.93 1.14
N CYS A 134 18.75 -8.66 0.63
CA CYS A 134 17.49 -9.09 1.25
C CYS A 134 17.50 -10.60 1.55
N SER A 135 17.74 -11.42 0.52
CA SER A 135 17.69 -12.89 0.66
C SER A 135 18.71 -13.44 1.65
N ARG A 136 19.87 -12.78 1.83
CA ARG A 136 20.98 -13.28 2.64
C ARG A 136 21.04 -12.66 4.04
N LEU A 137 20.75 -11.37 4.16
CA LEU A 137 20.84 -10.60 5.39
C LEU A 137 19.77 -11.04 6.38
N TRP A 138 18.51 -11.10 5.96
CA TRP A 138 17.40 -11.47 6.84
C TRP A 138 17.56 -12.89 7.40
N LEU A 139 18.02 -13.83 6.56
CA LEU A 139 18.41 -15.18 6.99
C LEU A 139 19.53 -15.15 8.03
N TRP A 140 20.58 -14.38 7.78
CA TRP A 140 21.70 -14.27 8.71
C TRP A 140 21.27 -13.65 10.05
N LEU A 141 20.51 -12.55 10.02
CA LEU A 141 19.99 -11.86 11.21
C LEU A 141 19.09 -12.77 12.05
N ALA A 142 18.14 -13.47 11.43
CA ALA A 142 17.26 -14.41 12.13
C ALA A 142 18.04 -15.51 12.86
N ASN A 143 19.19 -15.93 12.33
CA ASN A 143 20.09 -16.89 12.97
C ASN A 143 21.01 -16.27 14.05
N GLN A 144 21.21 -14.95 14.06
CA GLN A 144 22.00 -14.26 15.09
C GLN A 144 21.17 -13.83 16.30
N LEU A 145 19.89 -13.51 16.09
CA LEU A 145 19.06 -12.96 17.15
C LEU A 145 18.77 -14.00 18.24
N ASN A 146 18.65 -13.55 19.49
CA ASN A 146 18.44 -14.40 20.66
C ASN A 146 17.01 -14.28 21.21
N GLU A 147 15.99 -14.55 20.38
CA GLU A 147 14.60 -14.68 20.84
C GLU A 147 14.25 -16.07 21.36
N ASN A 148 13.33 -16.12 22.32
CA ASN A 148 12.67 -17.35 22.78
C ASN A 148 11.27 -17.50 22.16
N CYS A 149 10.68 -18.69 22.29
CA CYS A 149 9.35 -19.02 21.75
C CYS A 149 8.18 -18.24 22.38
N CYS A 150 8.41 -17.55 23.50
CA CYS A 150 7.42 -16.69 24.14
C CYS A 150 7.46 -15.24 23.61
N SER A 151 8.41 -14.90 22.74
CA SER A 151 8.47 -13.59 22.10
C SER A 151 7.36 -13.44 21.07
N ALA A 152 6.69 -12.27 21.06
CA ALA A 152 5.69 -11.92 20.04
C ALA A 152 6.28 -11.97 18.61
N TYR A 153 7.59 -11.83 18.47
CA TYR A 153 8.31 -11.79 17.19
C TYR A 153 8.94 -13.14 16.81
N PHE A 154 8.68 -14.20 17.57
CA PHE A 154 9.25 -15.52 17.30
C PHE A 154 8.83 -16.08 15.92
N THR A 155 7.61 -15.78 15.48
CA THR A 155 7.09 -16.17 14.16
C THR A 155 7.89 -15.55 13.01
N TRP A 156 8.28 -14.28 13.14
CA TRP A 156 9.14 -13.60 12.16
C TRP A 156 10.50 -14.28 12.04
N LYS A 157 11.13 -14.61 13.18
CA LYS A 157 12.41 -15.33 13.22
C LYS A 157 12.31 -16.69 12.53
N MET A 158 11.30 -17.49 12.89
CA MET A 158 11.07 -18.81 12.29
C MET A 158 10.88 -18.75 10.78
N SER A 159 10.22 -17.70 10.29
CA SER A 159 9.98 -17.50 8.86
C SER A 159 11.25 -17.16 8.07
N ASN A 160 12.25 -16.56 8.73
CA ASN A 160 13.49 -16.10 8.09
C ASN A 160 14.70 -17.00 8.35
N MET A 161 14.71 -17.84 9.39
CA MET A 161 15.91 -18.59 9.79
C MET A 161 16.29 -19.76 8.86
N CYS A 162 15.42 -20.13 7.92
CA CYS A 162 15.65 -21.22 6.97
C CYS A 162 15.77 -20.67 5.54
N GLY A 163 16.76 -21.13 4.78
CA GLY A 163 16.92 -20.74 3.38
C GLY A 163 18.28 -21.10 2.80
N HIS A 164 18.35 -21.14 1.47
CA HIS A 164 19.57 -21.41 0.71
C HIS A 164 19.76 -20.44 -0.46
N PRO A 165 19.95 -19.12 -0.22
CA PRO A 165 20.12 -18.14 -1.30
C PRO A 165 21.23 -18.51 -2.29
N GLU A 166 22.29 -19.18 -1.83
CA GLU A 166 23.38 -19.66 -2.67
C GLU A 166 22.92 -20.56 -3.82
N GLN A 167 21.83 -21.32 -3.66
CA GLN A 167 21.30 -22.19 -4.70
C GLN A 167 20.74 -21.41 -5.89
N HIS A 168 20.21 -20.21 -5.66
CA HIS A 168 19.62 -19.35 -6.69
C HIS A 168 20.63 -18.37 -7.28
N PHE A 169 21.51 -17.80 -6.44
CA PHE A 169 22.36 -16.69 -6.85
C PHE A 169 23.77 -17.12 -7.25
N LYS A 170 24.39 -18.12 -6.59
CA LYS A 170 25.84 -18.35 -6.71
C LYS A 170 26.28 -18.71 -8.13
N ALA A 171 25.60 -19.66 -8.77
CA ALA A 171 25.94 -20.07 -10.13
C ALA A 171 25.70 -18.94 -11.15
N LEU A 172 24.61 -18.19 -10.96
CA LEU A 172 24.23 -17.06 -11.81
C LEU A 172 25.29 -15.95 -11.73
N LEU A 173 25.58 -15.45 -10.53
CA LEU A 173 26.53 -14.35 -10.35
C LEU A 173 27.94 -14.72 -10.84
N ASN A 174 28.40 -15.94 -10.54
CA ASN A 174 29.71 -16.41 -11.00
C ASN A 174 29.81 -16.54 -12.53
N LYS A 175 28.70 -16.83 -13.21
CA LYS A 175 28.66 -16.97 -14.67
C LYS A 175 28.81 -15.61 -15.37
N TYR A 176 28.22 -14.55 -14.82
CA TYR A 176 28.10 -13.26 -15.52
C TYR A 176 29.06 -12.17 -15.00
N LEU A 177 29.53 -12.26 -13.74
CA LEU A 177 30.43 -11.27 -13.12
C LEU A 177 31.87 -11.80 -13.08
N THR A 178 32.53 -11.80 -14.24
CA THR A 178 33.82 -12.46 -14.43
C THR A 178 35.02 -11.51 -14.29
N THR A 179 34.87 -10.24 -14.66
CA THR A 179 35.97 -9.26 -14.62
C THR A 179 36.08 -8.55 -13.26
N PRO A 180 37.25 -7.97 -12.92
CA PRO A 180 37.40 -7.15 -11.72
C PRO A 180 36.44 -5.97 -11.65
N GLU A 181 36.24 -5.26 -12.76
CA GLU A 181 35.37 -4.08 -12.84
C GLU A 181 33.90 -4.46 -12.60
N GLN A 182 33.47 -5.59 -13.18
CA GLN A 182 32.12 -6.11 -12.94
C GLN A 182 31.88 -6.45 -11.48
N LYS A 183 32.88 -7.05 -10.82
CA LYS A 183 32.81 -7.43 -9.40
C LYS A 183 32.86 -6.19 -8.50
N GLU A 184 33.62 -5.17 -8.85
CA GLU A 184 33.68 -3.92 -8.11
C GLU A 184 32.32 -3.18 -8.16
N LEU A 185 31.73 -3.06 -9.35
CA LEU A 185 30.39 -2.48 -9.50
C LEU A 185 29.34 -3.29 -8.73
N ALA A 186 29.36 -4.62 -8.87
CA ALA A 186 28.47 -5.49 -8.12
C ALA A 186 28.60 -5.29 -6.60
N ASN A 187 29.84 -5.21 -6.09
CA ASN A 187 30.08 -4.94 -4.67
C ASN A 187 29.56 -3.57 -4.24
N LYS A 188 29.70 -2.53 -5.07
CA LYS A 188 29.15 -1.19 -4.79
C LYS A 188 27.63 -1.26 -4.64
N LEU A 189 26.93 -1.87 -5.59
CA LEU A 189 25.47 -1.99 -5.57
C LEU A 189 24.98 -2.88 -4.42
N PHE A 190 25.68 -4.00 -4.16
CA PHE A 190 25.41 -4.85 -3.01
C PHE A 190 25.52 -4.08 -1.69
N ARG A 191 26.58 -3.27 -1.51
CA ARG A 191 26.78 -2.46 -0.31
C ARG A 191 25.70 -1.39 -0.15
N GLN A 192 25.30 -0.74 -1.24
CA GLN A 192 24.21 0.22 -1.22
C GLN A 192 22.91 -0.43 -0.72
N GLN A 193 22.54 -1.59 -1.26
CA GLN A 193 21.34 -2.30 -0.83
C GLN A 193 21.43 -2.85 0.60
N MET A 194 22.62 -3.25 1.07
CA MET A 194 22.82 -3.57 2.50
C MET A 194 22.57 -2.38 3.42
N ASN A 195 22.95 -1.16 3.01
CA ASN A 195 22.65 0.05 3.77
C ASN A 195 21.15 0.36 3.75
N ASN A 196 20.47 0.18 2.61
CA ASN A 196 19.03 0.36 2.52
C ASN A 196 18.27 -0.57 3.48
N GLU A 197 18.64 -1.85 3.54
CA GLU A 197 18.04 -2.81 4.49
C GLU A 197 18.34 -2.43 5.95
N HIS A 198 19.55 -1.92 6.23
CA HIS A 198 19.88 -1.37 7.55
C HIS A 198 18.97 -0.19 7.90
N ASP A 199 18.80 0.75 6.97
CA ASP A 199 18.03 1.97 7.20
C ASP A 199 16.54 1.67 7.38
N VAL A 200 16.00 0.65 6.71
CA VAL A 200 14.64 0.12 6.97
C VAL A 200 14.50 -0.30 8.43
N CYS A 201 15.44 -1.10 8.95
CA CYS A 201 15.43 -1.52 10.36
C CYS A 201 15.63 -0.33 11.33
N ALA A 202 16.57 0.57 11.02
CA ALA A 202 16.94 1.68 11.91
C ALA A 202 15.84 2.74 12.00
N SER A 203 15.24 3.12 10.86
CA SER A 203 14.16 4.11 10.79
C SER A 203 12.84 3.63 11.37
N SER A 204 12.67 2.32 11.60
CA SER A 204 11.45 1.76 12.22
C SER A 204 11.24 2.20 13.68
N LEU A 205 12.17 2.96 14.26
CA LEU A 205 12.14 3.45 15.65
C LEU A 205 12.28 4.99 15.76
N GLU A 206 12.34 5.71 14.64
CA GLU A 206 12.50 7.18 14.56
C GLU A 206 11.17 7.88 14.22
#